data_AF-A0A388PRY7-F1
#
_entry.id   AF-A0A388PRY7-F1
#
_cell.length_a   1.000
_cell.length_b   1.000
_cell.length_c   1.000
_cell.angle_alpha   90.00
_cell.angle_beta   90.00
_cell.angle_gamma   90.00
#
_symmetry.space_group_name_H-M   'P 1'
#
loop_
_entity.id
_entity.type
_entity.pdbx_description
1 polymer ?
#
loop_
_entity_poly.entity_id
_entity_poly.type
_entity_poly.pdbx_seq_one_letter_code
_entity_poly.pdbx_strand_id
1 'polypeptide(L)'
;MAWLEKFMEGVEKRKLRVDFLAVHWYRSADVGKFSEWLDGLHQRYDRPIWVTEFNAKFTDGDRDKFAREAFRMLEHHRFVERFAYMNGFHAEPGALFEGKGDAKTPTKLGELYRDTAR
;
A
#
# COMPACT_ATOMS: atom_id res chain seq x y z
N MET A 1 14.95 -5.81 4.14
CA MET A 1 15.17 -4.76 3.12
C MET A 1 16.48 -4.87 2.35
N ALA A 2 17.24 -5.96 2.51
CA ALA A 2 18.59 -6.09 1.94
C ALA A 2 18.69 -5.84 0.43
N TRP A 3 17.66 -6.15 -0.36
CA TRP A 3 17.68 -5.87 -1.80
C TRP A 3 17.61 -4.36 -2.11
N LEU A 4 16.60 -3.66 -1.56
CA LEU A 4 16.40 -2.22 -1.82
C LEU A 4 17.61 -1.41 -1.37
N GLU A 5 18.19 -1.78 -0.23
CA GLU A 5 19.39 -1.15 0.31
C GLU A 5 20.57 -1.27 -0.66
N LYS A 6 20.88 -2.49 -1.12
CA LYS A 6 21.96 -2.73 -2.10
C LYS A 6 21.69 -2.03 -3.44
N PHE A 7 20.43 -1.99 -3.88
CA PHE A 7 20.05 -1.31 -5.11
C PHE A 7 20.29 0.19 -5.01
N MET A 8 19.77 0.85 -3.97
CA MET A 8 19.93 2.29 -3.75
C MET A 8 21.39 2.68 -3.50
N GLU A 9 22.18 1.85 -2.79
CA GLU A 9 23.63 2.05 -2.70
C GLU A 9 24.31 2.05 -4.08
N GLY A 10 23.87 1.18 -4.99
CA GLY A 10 24.37 1.14 -6.36
C GLY A 10 23.96 2.37 -7.17
N VAL A 11 22.73 2.86 -6.97
CA VAL A 11 22.21 4.10 -7.58
C VAL A 11 23.07 5.29 -7.18
N GLU A 12 23.34 5.46 -5.88
CA GLU A 12 24.18 6.56 -5.36
C GLU A 12 25.61 6.47 -5.89
N LYS A 13 26.24 5.30 -5.84
CA LYS A 13 27.62 5.08 -6.35
C LYS A 13 27.75 5.43 -7.83
N ARG A 14 26.70 5.19 -8.62
CA ARG A 14 26.68 5.41 -10.07
C ARG A 14 26.03 6.74 -10.47
N LYS A 15 25.57 7.54 -9.51
CA LYS A 15 24.87 8.81 -9.73
C LYS A 15 23.67 8.67 -10.67
N LEU A 16 22.90 7.59 -10.49
CA LEU A 16 21.70 7.33 -11.28
C LEU A 16 20.49 8.07 -10.70
N ARG A 17 19.51 8.33 -11.54
CA ARG A 17 18.23 8.91 -11.13
C ARG A 17 17.23 7.80 -10.80
N VAL A 18 16.63 7.90 -9.62
CA VAL A 18 15.44 7.14 -9.21
C VAL A 18 14.44 8.17 -8.71
N ASP A 19 13.31 8.27 -9.42
CA ASP A 19 12.32 9.34 -9.19
C ASP A 19 11.43 9.06 -7.97
N PHE A 20 11.06 7.81 -7.74
CA PHE A 20 10.21 7.39 -6.63
C PHE A 20 10.49 5.93 -6.24
N LEU A 21 9.98 5.51 -5.08
CA LEU A 21 10.03 4.12 -4.62
C LEU A 21 8.67 3.45 -4.81
N ALA A 22 8.64 2.31 -5.52
CA ALA A 22 7.47 1.44 -5.59
C ALA A 22 7.56 0.35 -4.51
N VAL A 23 6.55 0.22 -3.66
CA VAL A 23 6.61 -0.63 -2.48
C VAL A 23 5.33 -1.44 -2.25
N HIS A 24 5.49 -2.64 -1.71
CA HIS A 24 4.38 -3.56 -1.43
C HIS A 24 4.26 -3.85 0.08
N TRP A 25 3.04 -3.97 0.59
CA TRP A 25 2.78 -4.31 2.00
C TRP A 25 1.78 -5.45 2.18
N TYR A 26 2.25 -6.55 2.77
CA TYR A 26 1.42 -7.70 3.15
C TYR A 26 1.81 -8.32 4.50
N ARG A 27 2.47 -7.55 5.37
CA ARG A 27 3.20 -8.07 6.54
C ARG A 27 2.36 -8.16 7.82
N SER A 28 1.40 -7.26 7.98
CA SER A 28 0.50 -7.22 9.14
C SER A 28 -0.79 -6.47 8.81
N ALA A 29 -1.84 -6.71 9.60
CA ALA A 29 -3.07 -5.92 9.64
C ALA A 29 -2.97 -4.69 10.57
N ASP A 30 -1.74 -4.22 10.84
CA ASP A 30 -1.48 -3.11 11.75
C ASP A 30 -1.10 -1.88 10.91
N VAL A 31 -2.03 -0.91 10.83
CA VAL A 31 -1.84 0.31 10.04
C VAL A 31 -0.71 1.18 10.60
N GLY A 32 -0.47 1.14 11.91
CA GLY A 32 0.62 1.89 12.55
C GLY A 32 1.97 1.39 12.07
N LYS A 33 2.17 0.07 12.09
CA LYS A 33 3.41 -0.55 11.54
C LYS A 33 3.59 -0.28 10.06
N PHE A 34 2.50 -0.18 9.31
CA PHE A 34 2.56 0.18 7.89
C PHE A 34 3.02 1.63 7.71
N SER A 35 2.42 2.57 8.45
CA SER A 35 2.79 3.99 8.49
C SER A 35 4.27 4.17 8.87
N GLU A 36 4.70 3.60 10.00
CA GLU A 36 6.07 3.69 10.49
C GLU A 36 7.10 3.19 9.47
N TRP A 37 6.74 2.12 8.74
CA TRP A 37 7.60 1.58 7.71
C TRP A 37 7.72 2.51 6.50
N LEU A 38 6.63 3.16 6.08
CA LEU A 38 6.64 4.16 5.01
C LEU A 38 7.46 5.39 5.41
N ASP A 39 7.29 5.89 6.64
CA ASP A 39 8.08 6.99 7.19
C ASP A 39 9.57 6.67 7.18
N GLY A 40 9.95 5.47 7.64
CA GLY A 40 11.35 5.04 7.65
C GLY A 40 11.96 4.92 6.25
N LEU A 41 11.19 4.51 5.25
CA LEU A 41 11.66 4.49 3.86
C LEU A 41 11.85 5.90 3.31
N HIS A 42 10.87 6.78 3.52
CA HIS A 42 10.96 8.17 3.06
C HIS A 42 12.11 8.90 3.74
N GLN A 43 12.28 8.75 5.06
CA GLN A 43 13.41 9.33 5.79
C GLN A 43 14.77 8.84 5.28
N ARG A 44 14.88 7.55 4.94
CA ARG A 44 16.16 6.96 4.51
C ARG A 44 16.57 7.36 3.10
N TYR A 45 15.61 7.45 2.19
CA TYR A 45 15.89 7.62 0.77
C TYR A 45 15.50 9.00 0.22
N ASP A 46 14.70 9.77 0.96
CA ASP A 46 14.19 11.09 0.59
C ASP A 46 13.58 11.09 -0.83
N ARG A 47 12.66 10.14 -1.05
CA ARG A 47 11.94 9.99 -2.32
C ARG A 47 10.44 9.87 -2.07
N PRO A 48 9.61 10.36 -3.01
CA PRO A 48 8.20 10.01 -3.05
C PRO A 48 7.99 8.50 -3.10
N ILE A 49 6.86 8.03 -2.57
CA ILE A 49 6.52 6.61 -2.48
C ILE A 49 5.22 6.34 -3.24
N TRP A 50 5.25 5.29 -4.06
CA TRP A 50 4.06 4.68 -4.62
C TRP A 50 3.84 3.33 -3.92
N VAL A 51 2.72 3.19 -3.24
CA VAL A 51 2.31 1.90 -2.68
C VAL A 51 1.58 1.13 -3.77
N THR A 52 2.32 0.38 -4.57
CA THR A 52 1.76 -0.28 -5.76
C THR A 52 0.93 -1.51 -5.43
N GLU A 53 1.09 -2.08 -4.24
CA GLU A 53 0.23 -3.14 -3.72
C GLU A 53 0.18 -3.12 -2.19
N PHE A 54 -1.01 -3.28 -1.60
CA PHE A 54 -1.14 -3.57 -0.18
C PHE A 54 -2.42 -4.34 0.17
N ASN A 55 -2.32 -5.26 1.14
CA ASN A 55 -3.45 -5.96 1.77
C ASN A 55 -2.99 -6.61 3.10
N ALA A 56 -3.91 -7.03 3.97
CA ALA A 56 -3.63 -7.85 5.14
C ALA A 56 -3.98 -9.35 4.93
N LYS A 57 -4.08 -9.80 3.68
CA LYS A 57 -4.57 -11.14 3.29
C LYS A 57 -3.82 -12.31 3.95
N PHE A 58 -2.52 -12.18 4.16
CA PHE A 58 -1.67 -13.26 4.71
C PHE A 58 -1.48 -13.13 6.23
N THR A 59 -2.45 -12.53 6.91
CA THR A 59 -2.39 -12.24 8.35
C THR A 59 -3.70 -12.65 9.01
N ASP A 60 -3.66 -12.96 10.30
CA ASP A 60 -4.87 -13.33 11.07
C ASP A 60 -5.69 -12.11 11.55
N GLY A 61 -5.32 -10.89 11.12
CA GLY A 61 -5.97 -9.66 11.55
C GLY A 61 -7.21 -9.29 10.75
N ASP A 62 -7.95 -8.30 11.25
CA ASP A 62 -9.14 -7.76 10.58
C ASP A 62 -8.74 -7.00 9.30
N ARG A 63 -8.85 -7.68 8.15
CA ARG A 63 -8.51 -7.16 6.82
C ARG A 63 -9.35 -5.95 6.43
N ASP A 64 -10.61 -5.94 6.84
CA ASP A 64 -11.59 -4.92 6.52
C ASP A 64 -11.28 -3.64 7.30
N LYS A 65 -10.99 -3.76 8.60
CA LYS A 65 -10.51 -2.66 9.44
C LYS A 65 -9.17 -2.11 8.92
N PHE A 66 -8.19 -2.98 8.66
CA PHE A 66 -6.89 -2.57 8.13
C PHE A 66 -7.04 -1.75 6.84
N ALA A 67 -7.83 -2.23 5.87
CA ALA A 67 -8.02 -1.52 4.62
C ALA A 67 -8.63 -0.11 4.83
N ARG A 68 -9.70 -0.01 5.64
CA ARG A 68 -10.34 1.28 5.97
C ARG A 68 -9.38 2.28 6.61
N GLU A 69 -8.51 1.81 7.51
CA GLU A 69 -7.54 2.66 8.20
C GLU A 69 -6.37 3.03 7.26
N ALA A 70 -5.89 2.07 6.47
CA ALA A 70 -4.81 2.27 5.52
C ALA A 70 -5.17 3.30 4.43
N PHE A 71 -6.39 3.28 3.88
CA PHE A 71 -6.81 4.27 2.88
C PHE A 71 -6.69 5.70 3.41
N ARG A 72 -7.16 5.93 4.64
CA ARG A 72 -7.07 7.26 5.28
C ARG A 72 -5.63 7.64 5.60
N MET A 73 -4.84 6.70 6.12
CA MET A 73 -3.43 6.93 6.44
C MET A 73 -2.64 7.33 5.19
N LEU A 74 -2.80 6.59 4.09
CA LEU A 74 -2.08 6.84 2.85
C LEU A 74 -2.46 8.19 2.22
N GLU A 75 -3.73 8.58 2.28
CA GLU A 75 -4.21 9.89 1.80
C GLU A 75 -3.60 11.07 2.59
N HIS A 76 -3.29 10.87 3.88
CA HIS A 76 -2.69 11.91 4.73
C HIS A 76 -1.16 11.95 4.67
N HIS A 77 -0.50 10.91 4.14
CA HIS A 77 0.94 10.87 3.98
C HIS A 77 1.36 11.66 2.74
N ARG A 78 1.81 12.90 2.93
CA ARG A 78 2.20 13.81 1.83
C ARG A 78 3.30 13.28 0.90
N PHE A 79 4.14 12.35 1.37
CA PHE A 79 5.18 11.72 0.54
C PHE A 79 4.70 10.46 -0.18
N VAL A 80 3.49 9.97 0.10
CA VAL A 80 2.84 8.92 -0.67
C VAL A 80 2.06 9.60 -1.80
N GLU A 81 2.54 9.45 -3.03
CA GLU A 81 1.90 10.08 -4.18
C GLU A 81 0.76 9.25 -4.77
N ARG A 82 0.87 7.92 -4.67
CA ARG A 82 -0.11 6.98 -5.23
C ARG A 82 -0.19 5.72 -4.39
N PHE A 83 -1.38 5.14 -4.32
CA PHE A 83 -1.57 3.81 -3.76
C PHE A 83 -2.56 2.98 -4.58
N ALA A 84 -2.36 1.67 -4.57
CA ALA A 84 -3.22 0.69 -5.21
C ALA A 84 -3.49 -0.47 -4.26
N TYR A 85 -4.74 -0.60 -3.81
CA TYR A 85 -5.15 -1.71 -2.96
C TYR A 85 -5.21 -3.00 -3.77
N MET A 86 -4.54 -4.06 -3.29
CA MET A 86 -4.62 -5.35 -3.96
C MET A 86 -5.91 -6.05 -3.57
N ASN A 87 -6.90 -5.97 -4.46
CA ASN A 87 -8.17 -6.66 -4.29
C ASN A 87 -8.03 -8.17 -4.51
N GLY A 88 -8.78 -8.97 -3.74
CA GLY A 88 -8.86 -10.41 -3.95
C GLY A 88 -9.71 -10.78 -5.18
N PHE A 89 -9.48 -11.97 -5.74
CA PHE A 89 -10.27 -12.51 -6.86
C PHE A 89 -11.66 -13.03 -6.45
N HIS A 90 -12.00 -12.95 -5.16
CA HIS A 90 -13.21 -13.52 -4.58
C HIS A 90 -13.86 -12.53 -3.60
N ALA A 91 -15.15 -12.71 -3.35
CA ALA A 91 -15.87 -12.05 -2.27
C ALA A 91 -15.40 -12.64 -0.93
N GLU A 92 -14.41 -11.99 -0.33
CA GLU A 92 -13.81 -12.32 0.97
C GLU A 92 -13.67 -11.04 1.82
N PRO A 93 -13.48 -11.13 3.15
CA PRO A 93 -13.16 -9.95 3.95
C PRO A 93 -12.00 -9.16 3.34
N GLY A 94 -12.15 -7.84 3.25
CA GLY A 94 -11.24 -6.95 2.53
C GLY A 94 -11.45 -6.87 1.02
N ALA A 95 -12.49 -7.49 0.46
CA ALA A 95 -12.79 -7.35 -0.97
C ALA A 95 -13.46 -6.00 -1.29
N LEU A 96 -13.09 -5.40 -2.41
CA LEU A 96 -13.69 -4.16 -2.92
C LEU A 96 -14.99 -4.41 -3.71
N PHE A 97 -15.23 -5.64 -4.17
CA PHE A 97 -16.40 -5.98 -5.00
C PHE A 97 -17.13 -7.22 -4.48
N GLU A 98 -18.46 -7.22 -4.61
CA GLU A 98 -19.35 -8.32 -4.25
C GLU A 98 -19.36 -9.39 -5.35
N GLY A 99 -18.27 -10.15 -5.47
CA GLY A 99 -18.22 -11.28 -6.41
C GLY A 99 -16.82 -11.73 -6.78
N LYS A 100 -16.74 -12.49 -7.87
CA LYS A 100 -15.47 -12.93 -8.48
C LYS A 100 -15.25 -12.17 -9.79
N GLY A 101 -14.00 -12.04 -10.20
CA GLY A 101 -13.65 -11.59 -11.55
C GLY A 101 -14.12 -10.16 -11.85
N ASP A 102 -15.03 -10.02 -12.81
CA ASP A 102 -15.52 -8.76 -13.37
C ASP A 102 -16.71 -8.15 -12.62
N ALA A 103 -16.98 -8.61 -11.40
CA ALA A 103 -18.02 -8.11 -10.51
C ALA A 103 -18.06 -6.56 -10.50
N LYS A 104 -19.27 -6.00 -10.70
CA LYS A 104 -19.49 -4.56 -10.86
C LYS A 104 -20.01 -3.88 -9.60
N THR A 105 -20.55 -4.65 -8.66
CA THR A 105 -21.13 -4.11 -7.42
C THR A 105 -20.02 -3.91 -6.39
N PRO A 106 -19.71 -2.66 -6.00
CA PRO A 106 -18.73 -2.42 -4.94
C PRO A 106 -19.27 -2.86 -3.59
N THR A 107 -18.41 -3.39 -2.72
CA THR A 107 -18.72 -3.50 -1.30
C THR A 107 -18.68 -2.11 -0.65
N LYS A 108 -19.11 -1.98 0.61
CA LYS A 108 -18.89 -0.75 1.40
C LYS A 108 -17.41 -0.34 1.46
N LEU A 109 -16.50 -1.31 1.43
CA LEU A 109 -15.07 -1.04 1.38
C LEU A 109 -14.64 -0.52 0.00
N GLY A 110 -15.20 -1.07 -1.08
CA GLY A 110 -15.03 -0.58 -2.45
C GLY A 110 -15.52 0.86 -2.63
N GLU A 111 -16.69 1.19 -2.07
CA GLU A 111 -17.21 2.56 -2.05
C GLU A 111 -16.27 3.50 -1.29
N LEU A 112 -15.80 3.08 -0.10
CA LEU A 112 -14.83 3.87 0.65
C LEU A 112 -13.53 4.07 -0.14
N TYR A 113 -13.04 3.04 -0.82
CA TYR A 113 -11.83 3.13 -1.63
C TYR A 113 -12.01 4.15 -2.77
N ARG A 114 -13.13 4.09 -3.49
CA ARG A 114 -13.51 5.07 -4.53
C ARG A 114 -13.55 6.50 -4.00
N ASP A 115 -14.10 6.70 -2.81
CA ASP A 115 -14.32 8.03 -2.26
C ASP A 115 -13.05 8.61 -1.60
N THR A 116 -12.09 7.75 -1.25
CA THR A 116 -10.80 8.13 -0.63
C THR A 116 -9.71 8.36 -1.66
N ALA A 117 -9.52 7.42 -2.60
CA ALA A 117 -8.45 7.48 -3.58
C ALA A 117 -8.77 8.53 -4.66
N ARG A 118 -8.23 9.74 -4.52
CA ARG A 118 -8.39 10.83 -5.48
C ARG A 118 -7.17 11.01 -6.37
#